data_AF-A0A087GST8-F1
#
_entry.id   AF-A0A087GST8-F1
#
_cell.length_a   1.000
_cell.length_b   1.000
_cell.length_c   1.000
_cell.angle_alpha   90.00
_cell.angle_beta   90.00
_cell.angle_gamma   90.00
#
_symmetry.space_group_name_H-M   'P 1'
#
loop_
_entity.id
_entity.type
_entity.pdbx_description
1 polymer ?
#
loop_
_entity_poly.entity_id
_entity_poly.type
_entity_poly.pdbx_seq_one_letter_code
_entity_poly.pdbx_strand_id
1 'polypeptide(L)'
;MWPFWWKGASGFSARSTAEEVTHGIDGTGLTAIVTGASSGIGEETTRVLALRGVHVVMAVRNTDSGNQVREKILKETPQAKIDVMKLDLSSFASVRSFASEYKSLNLPLNLLMDYGMSLHAF
;
A
#
# COMPACT_ATOMS: atom_id res chain seq x y z
N MET A 1 18.43 14.64 24.16
CA MET A 1 17.24 14.59 23.26
C MET A 1 17.73 14.75 21.83
N TRP A 2 17.47 13.79 20.94
CA TRP A 2 17.78 13.96 19.52
C TRP A 2 16.78 14.94 18.92
N PRO A 3 17.20 16.06 18.32
CA PRO A 3 16.27 16.97 17.69
C PRO A 3 15.69 16.35 16.41
N PHE A 4 14.38 16.13 16.40
CA PHE A 4 13.62 15.50 15.31
C PHE A 4 13.69 16.22 13.94
N TRP A 5 14.42 17.34 13.84
CA TRP A 5 14.59 18.13 12.61
C TRP A 5 15.92 17.89 11.89
N TRP A 6 16.88 17.19 12.50
CA TRP A 6 18.15 16.92 11.81
C TRP A 6 18.00 15.85 10.73
N LYS A 7 18.47 16.19 9.53
CA LYS A 7 18.57 15.27 8.41
C LYS A 7 19.75 14.33 8.62
N GLY A 8 19.52 13.03 8.48
CA GLY A 8 20.58 12.01 8.53
C GLY A 8 21.38 11.94 7.23
N ALA A 9 22.25 10.93 7.11
CA ALA A 9 23.04 10.68 5.90
C ALA A 9 22.18 10.45 4.64
N SER A 10 20.93 10.03 4.81
CA SER A 10 19.96 9.88 3.71
C SER A 10 19.40 11.22 3.19
N GLY A 11 19.67 12.35 3.84
CA GLY A 11 19.07 13.65 3.52
C GLY A 11 17.63 13.83 4.01
N PHE A 12 17.04 12.83 4.65
CA PHE A 12 15.69 12.86 5.22
C PHE A 12 15.71 12.91 6.75
N SER A 13 14.59 13.33 7.34
CA SER A 13 14.39 13.39 8.80
C SER A 13 13.12 12.66 9.20
N ALA A 14 12.87 12.50 10.50
CA ALA A 14 11.62 11.94 11.01
C ALA A 14 10.36 12.77 10.63
N ARG A 15 10.53 13.99 10.11
CA ARG A 15 9.44 14.83 9.59
C ARG A 15 9.24 14.75 8.09
N SER A 16 10.11 14.05 7.36
CA SER A 16 9.99 13.94 5.91
C SER A 16 8.75 13.13 5.54
N THR A 17 7.96 13.63 4.59
CA THR A 17 6.74 12.93 4.16
C THR A 17 7.07 11.78 3.22
N ALA A 18 6.17 10.81 3.09
CA ALA A 18 6.34 9.71 2.14
C ALA A 18 6.44 10.23 0.69
N GLU A 19 5.78 11.33 0.36
CA GLU A 19 5.92 11.98 -0.95
C GLU A 19 7.32 12.58 -1.16
N GLU A 20 7.85 13.30 -0.17
CA GLU A 20 9.20 13.88 -0.26
C GLU A 20 10.26 12.80 -0.42
N VAL A 21 10.14 11.72 0.34
CA VAL A 21 11.10 10.60 0.30
C VAL A 21 11.07 9.88 -1.04
N THR A 22 9.91 9.83 -1.70
CA THR A 22 9.74 9.17 -3.00
C THR A 22 9.82 10.11 -4.19
N HIS A 23 10.17 11.38 -3.98
CA HIS A 23 10.22 12.37 -5.06
C HIS A 23 11.19 11.93 -6.16
N GLY A 24 10.76 12.02 -7.42
CA GLY A 24 11.55 11.63 -8.59
C GLY A 24 11.61 10.12 -8.89
N ILE A 25 10.98 9.27 -8.07
CA ILE A 25 10.85 7.84 -8.35
C ILE A 25 9.72 7.60 -9.37
N ASP A 26 10.01 6.84 -10.43
CA ASP A 26 9.01 6.33 -11.37
C ASP A 26 8.84 4.82 -11.14
N GLY A 27 7.65 4.43 -10.70
CA GLY A 27 7.26 3.03 -10.46
C GLY A 27 6.37 2.46 -11.55
N THR A 28 6.23 3.14 -12.70
CA THR A 28 5.40 2.67 -13.80
C THR A 28 5.81 1.26 -14.24
N GLY A 29 4.82 0.38 -14.39
CA GLY A 29 5.02 -1.03 -14.75
C GLY A 29 5.32 -1.94 -13.57
N LEU A 30 5.53 -1.39 -12.37
CA LEU A 30 5.58 -2.17 -11.13
C LEU A 30 4.17 -2.39 -10.58
N THR A 31 3.98 -3.52 -9.92
CA THR A 31 2.76 -3.85 -9.19
C THR A 31 3.10 -4.17 -7.73
N ALA A 32 2.29 -3.64 -6.82
CA ALA A 32 2.42 -3.83 -5.39
C ALA A 32 1.15 -4.42 -4.80
N ILE A 33 1.28 -5.37 -3.88
CA ILE A 33 0.20 -5.75 -2.96
C ILE A 33 0.42 -5.01 -1.64
N VAL A 34 -0.60 -4.27 -1.21
CA VAL A 34 -0.60 -3.57 0.08
C VAL A 34 -1.70 -4.16 0.95
N THR A 35 -1.30 -4.87 2.01
CA THR A 35 -2.27 -5.39 3.00
C THR A 35 -2.70 -4.28 3.96
N GLY A 36 -3.88 -4.36 4.56
CA GLY A 36 -4.32 -3.34 5.53
C GLY A 36 -4.42 -1.92 4.93
N ALA A 37 -4.56 -1.81 3.61
CA ALA A 37 -4.54 -0.57 2.85
C ALA A 37 -5.72 0.39 3.12
N SER A 38 -6.69 -0.01 3.93
CA SER A 38 -7.91 0.77 4.20
C SER A 38 -7.74 1.85 5.28
N SER A 39 -6.56 1.99 5.90
CA SER A 39 -6.30 3.06 6.89
C SER A 39 -4.81 3.26 7.17
N GLY A 40 -4.50 4.38 7.85
CA GLY A 40 -3.20 4.63 8.47
C GLY A 40 -2.03 4.56 7.48
N ILE A 41 -0.99 3.82 7.87
CA ILE A 41 0.24 3.68 7.05
C ILE A 41 -0.04 2.94 5.73
N GLY A 42 -0.95 1.96 5.73
CA GLY A 42 -1.30 1.23 4.51
C GLY A 42 -2.03 2.11 3.48
N GLU A 43 -2.91 2.99 3.94
CA GLU A 43 -3.58 4.00 3.09
C GLU A 43 -2.55 4.95 2.48
N GLU A 44 -1.67 5.54 3.31
CA GLU A 44 -0.66 6.49 2.82
C GLU A 44 0.33 5.82 1.87
N THR A 45 0.72 4.57 2.14
CA THR A 45 1.58 3.79 1.26
C THR A 45 0.91 3.55 -0.09
N THR A 46 -0.37 3.17 -0.09
CA THR A 46 -1.15 3.00 -1.33
C THR A 46 -1.19 4.29 -2.13
N ARG A 47 -1.49 5.42 -1.46
CA ARG A 47 -1.59 6.73 -2.08
C ARG A 47 -0.27 7.16 -2.74
N VAL A 48 0.85 7.02 -2.04
CA VAL A 48 2.16 7.42 -2.57
C VAL A 48 2.65 6.47 -3.67
N LEU A 49 2.46 5.15 -3.53
CA LEU A 49 2.80 4.21 -4.60
C LEU A 49 2.01 4.50 -5.88
N ALA A 50 0.70 4.74 -5.74
CA ALA A 50 -0.17 5.11 -6.85
C ALA A 50 0.27 6.45 -7.49
N LEU A 51 0.65 7.44 -6.68
CA LEU A 51 1.20 8.72 -7.14
C LEU A 51 2.49 8.54 -7.96
N ARG A 52 3.28 7.49 -7.69
CA ARG A 52 4.49 7.13 -8.45
C ARG A 52 4.23 6.15 -9.60
N GLY A 53 2.97 5.94 -9.98
CA GLY A 53 2.60 5.13 -11.16
C GLY A 53 2.58 3.62 -10.94
N VAL A 54 2.80 3.16 -9.70
CA VAL A 54 2.71 1.73 -9.34
C VAL A 54 1.25 1.29 -9.41
N HIS A 55 1.00 0.10 -9.96
CA HIS A 55 -0.31 -0.55 -9.86
C HIS A 55 -0.46 -1.17 -8.48
N VAL A 56 -1.38 -0.65 -7.67
CA VAL A 56 -1.58 -1.12 -6.29
C VAL A 56 -2.79 -2.03 -6.19
N VAL A 57 -2.57 -3.24 -5.68
CA VAL A 57 -3.64 -4.14 -5.24
C VAL A 57 -3.80 -3.98 -3.74
N MET A 58 -4.87 -3.31 -3.33
CA MET A 58 -5.26 -3.14 -1.94
C MET A 58 -5.89 -4.43 -1.41
N ALA A 59 -5.18 -5.14 -0.55
CA ALA A 59 -5.66 -6.35 0.09
C ALA A 59 -6.26 -6.01 1.47
N VAL A 60 -7.60 -6.05 1.57
CA VAL A 60 -8.34 -5.55 2.75
C VAL A 60 -9.40 -6.54 3.22
N ARG A 61 -9.71 -6.54 4.52
CA ARG A 61 -10.77 -7.39 5.09
C ARG A 61 -12.16 -6.95 4.63
N ASN A 62 -12.40 -5.64 4.61
CA ASN A 62 -13.64 -5.02 4.16
C ASN A 62 -13.36 -4.23 2.86
N THR A 63 -13.90 -4.73 1.76
CA THR A 63 -13.74 -4.14 0.43
C THR A 63 -14.44 -2.79 0.29
N ASP A 64 -15.51 -2.53 1.03
CA ASP A 64 -16.21 -1.24 0.98
C ASP A 64 -15.33 -0.11 1.54
N SER A 65 -14.66 -0.37 2.66
CA SER A 65 -13.67 0.56 3.22
C SER A 65 -12.48 0.77 2.28
N GLY A 66 -12.01 -0.31 1.63
CA GLY A 66 -10.96 -0.21 0.60
C GLY A 66 -11.39 0.63 -0.60
N ASN A 67 -12.62 0.46 -1.08
CA ASN A 67 -13.18 1.22 -2.18
C ASN A 67 -13.31 2.71 -1.84
N GLN A 68 -13.72 3.06 -0.62
CA GLN A 68 -13.75 4.46 -0.18
C GLN A 68 -12.38 5.13 -0.25
N VAL A 69 -11.33 4.42 0.20
CA VAL A 69 -9.95 4.91 0.10
C VAL A 69 -9.50 5.02 -1.36
N ARG A 70 -9.78 4.00 -2.19
CA ARG A 70 -9.49 4.04 -3.63
C ARG A 70 -10.12 5.26 -4.28
N GLU A 71 -11.40 5.54 -4.03
CA GLU A 71 -12.09 6.71 -4.59
C GLU A 71 -11.48 8.04 -4.11
N LYS A 72 -11.05 8.12 -2.85
CA LYS A 72 -10.33 9.30 -2.34
C LYS A 72 -9.01 9.50 -3.09
N ILE A 73 -8.23 8.44 -3.29
CA ILE A 73 -6.94 8.51 -4.00
C ILE A 73 -7.15 8.88 -5.47
N LEU A 74 -8.18 8.33 -6.14
CA LEU A 74 -8.48 8.65 -7.53
C LEU A 74 -8.91 10.11 -7.75
N LYS A 75 -9.48 10.78 -6.75
CA LYS A 75 -9.75 12.23 -6.83
C LYS A 75 -8.47 13.05 -6.88
N GLU A 76 -7.42 12.62 -6.20
CA GLU A 76 -6.11 13.29 -6.18
C GLU A 76 -5.25 12.86 -7.39
N THR A 77 -5.31 11.59 -7.77
CA THR A 77 -4.55 10.99 -8.87
C THR A 77 -5.48 10.19 -9.79
N PRO A 78 -6.17 10.84 -10.75
CA PRO A 78 -7.17 10.18 -11.61
C PRO A 78 -6.63 9.02 -12.46
N GLN A 79 -5.33 9.02 -12.73
CA GLN A 79 -4.66 8.01 -13.55
C GLN A 79 -4.15 6.81 -12.74
N ALA A 80 -4.35 6.81 -11.41
CA ALA A 80 -3.87 5.76 -10.54
C ALA A 80 -4.52 4.41 -10.88
N LYS A 81 -3.72 3.34 -10.87
CA LYS A 81 -4.18 1.97 -11.07
C LYS A 81 -4.31 1.28 -9.73
N ILE A 82 -5.54 1.14 -9.26
CA ILE A 82 -5.83 0.57 -7.94
C ILE A 82 -6.95 -0.45 -8.05
N ASP A 83 -6.66 -1.69 -7.64
CA ASP A 83 -7.64 -2.75 -7.44
C ASP A 83 -7.86 -3.00 -5.95
N VAL A 84 -9.08 -3.34 -5.56
CA VAL A 84 -9.42 -3.68 -4.17
C VAL A 84 -9.84 -5.14 -4.12
N MET A 85 -9.13 -5.93 -3.34
CA MET A 85 -9.32 -7.37 -3.22
C MET A 85 -9.50 -7.77 -1.76
N LYS A 86 -10.36 -8.76 -1.52
CA LYS A 86 -10.64 -9.24 -0.18
C LYS A 86 -9.49 -10.12 0.33
N LEU A 87 -8.94 -9.78 1.49
CA LEU A 87 -7.96 -10.60 2.19
C LEU A 87 -8.15 -10.53 3.71
N ASP A 88 -8.40 -11.69 4.31
CA ASP A 88 -8.32 -11.91 5.74
C ASP A 88 -7.15 -12.84 6.07
N LEU A 89 -6.07 -12.26 6.61
CA LEU A 89 -4.85 -12.97 6.97
C LEU A 89 -5.04 -13.97 8.12
N SER A 90 -6.14 -13.86 8.88
CA SER A 90 -6.47 -14.84 9.93
C SER A 90 -7.05 -16.15 9.37
N SER A 91 -7.37 -16.20 8.07
CA SER A 91 -8.00 -17.35 7.41
C SER A 91 -7.17 -17.86 6.24
N PHE A 92 -6.60 -19.05 6.36
CA PHE A 92 -5.89 -19.70 5.25
C PHE A 92 -6.77 -19.92 4.02
N ALA A 93 -8.07 -20.12 4.20
CA ALA A 93 -9.01 -20.20 3.09
C ALA A 93 -9.08 -18.86 2.33
N SER A 94 -9.17 -17.75 3.06
CA SER A 94 -9.12 -16.41 2.46
C SER A 94 -7.79 -16.15 1.73
N VAL A 95 -6.66 -16.52 2.33
CA VAL A 95 -5.34 -16.35 1.73
C VAL A 95 -5.23 -17.12 0.41
N ARG A 96 -5.71 -18.38 0.37
CA ARG A 96 -5.72 -19.19 -0.85
C ARG A 96 -6.62 -18.60 -1.94
N SER A 97 -7.81 -18.14 -1.57
CA SER A 97 -8.73 -17.50 -2.52
C SER A 97 -8.12 -16.22 -3.09
N PHE A 98 -7.57 -15.34 -2.25
CA PHE A 98 -6.89 -14.12 -2.67
C PHE A 98 -5.72 -14.43 -3.62
N ALA A 99 -4.87 -15.41 -3.28
CA ALA A 99 -3.75 -15.79 -4.12
C ALA A 99 -4.20 -16.37 -5.47
N SER A 100 -5.30 -17.12 -5.50
CA SER A 100 -5.89 -17.63 -6.75
C SER A 100 -6.43 -16.50 -7.63
N GLU A 101 -7.16 -15.56 -7.02
CA GLU A 101 -7.72 -14.40 -7.69
C GLU A 101 -6.61 -13.49 -8.23
N TYR A 102 -5.59 -13.18 -7.43
CA TYR A 102 -4.47 -12.34 -7.84
C TYR A 102 -3.70 -12.97 -9.02
N LYS A 103 -3.43 -14.29 -8.98
CA LYS A 103 -2.81 -14.98 -10.11
C LYS A 103 -3.64 -14.88 -11.39
N SER A 104 -4.97 -14.85 -11.29
CA SER A 104 -5.85 -14.74 -12.46
C SER A 104 -5.76 -13.37 -13.15
N LEU A 105 -5.30 -12.33 -12.45
CA LEU A 105 -5.03 -11.02 -13.03
C LEU A 105 -3.82 -11.01 -13.98
N ASN A 106 -2.96 -12.05 -13.94
CA ASN A 106 -1.72 -12.14 -14.73
C ASN A 106 -0.81 -10.90 -14.58
N LEU A 107 -0.82 -10.28 -13.39
CA LEU A 107 0.07 -9.19 -13.04
C LEU A 107 1.38 -9.73 -12.42
N PRO A 108 2.53 -9.09 -12.67
CA PRO A 108 3.73 -9.39 -11.89
C PRO A 108 3.52 -8.96 -10.43
N LEU A 109 4.20 -9.61 -9.48
CA LEU A 109 4.29 -9.11 -8.10
C LEU A 109 5.69 -8.60 -7.85
N ASN A 110 5.85 -7.28 -7.75
CA ASN A 110 7.16 -6.65 -7.52
C ASN A 110 7.38 -6.28 -6.06
N LEU A 111 6.31 -5.84 -5.38
CA LEU A 111 6.35 -5.37 -4.00
C LEU A 111 5.22 -6.01 -3.19
N LEU A 112 5.54 -6.45 -1.97
CA LEU A 112 4.56 -6.91 -0.99
C LEU A 112 4.76 -6.11 0.30
N MET A 113 3.76 -5.34 0.69
CA MET A 113 3.77 -4.56 1.93
C MET A 113 2.79 -5.18 2.94
N ASP A 114 3.33 -5.74 4.01
CA ASP A 114 2.57 -6.38 5.08
C ASP A 114 2.37 -5.42 6.27
N TYR A 115 1.11 -5.10 6.56
CA TYR A 115 0.68 -4.29 7.69
C TYR A 115 -0.26 -5.07 8.62
N GLY A 116 -0.37 -6.39 8.42
CA GLY A 116 -1.25 -7.32 9.13
C GLY A 116 -0.78 -7.74 10.53
N MET A 117 0.02 -6.95 11.23
CA MET A 117 0.49 -7.31 12.58
C MET A 117 -0.60 -7.07 13.63
N SER A 118 -1.36 -8.13 13.97
CA SER A 118 -1.82 -8.28 15.35
C SER A 118 -0.69 -8.93 16.13
N LEU A 119 0.12 -8.12 16.81
CA LEU A 119 1.01 -8.61 17.87
C LEU A 119 0.12 -9.09 19.03
N HIS A 120 -0.32 -10.35 18.98
CA HIS A 120 -0.62 -11.06 20.21
C HIS A 120 0.73 -11.40 20.84
N ALA A 121 1.24 -10.49 21.66
CA ALA A 121 2.24 -10.83 22.66
C ALA A 121 1.58 -11.88 23.57
N PHE A 122 2.14 -13.10 23.56
CA PHE A 122 1.94 -14.04 24.67
C PHE A 122 2.79 -13.60 25.86
#